data_AF-E0MRI0-F1
#
_entry.id   AF-E0MRI0-F1
#
_cell.length_a   1.000
_cell.length_b   1.000
_cell.length_c   1.000
_cell.angle_alpha   90.00
_cell.angle_beta   90.00
_cell.angle_gamma   90.00
#
_symmetry.space_group_name_H-M   'P 1'
#
loop_
_entity.id
_entity.type
_entity.pdbx_description
1 polymer ?
#
loop_
_entity_poly.entity_id
_entity_poly.type
_entity_poly.pdbx_seq_one_letter_code
_entity_poly.pdbx_strand_id
1 'polypeptide(L)'
;MDRRSLLKGVAAIAPAIAAGGIATAADAELLDLGRQLNASWKAETDFLDANPMCSDEEFDAFFQTSSAIVARIEALRPTTPQGFAVKARAVSWCHSGEAVDLSTHTGQPATDIRLVNSIIEDLLRIT
;
A
#
# COMPACT_ATOMS: atom_id res chain seq x y z
N MET A 1 4.53 -32.58 -59.08
CA MET A 1 4.21 -33.68 -58.15
C MET A 1 5.43 -33.95 -57.29
N ASP A 2 5.34 -33.66 -55.98
CA ASP A 2 5.88 -34.45 -54.85
C ASP A 2 5.42 -33.71 -53.58
N ARG A 3 4.42 -34.19 -52.83
CA ARG A 3 4.37 -35.34 -51.90
C ARG A 3 5.36 -35.22 -50.74
N ARG A 4 4.90 -34.64 -49.63
CA ARG A 4 4.98 -35.17 -48.24
C ARG A 4 4.66 -34.02 -47.27
N SER A 5 3.45 -34.05 -46.74
CA SER A 5 3.15 -34.59 -45.40
C SER A 5 3.32 -33.51 -44.35
N LEU A 6 2.18 -32.98 -43.87
CA LEU A 6 1.58 -33.43 -42.61
C LEU A 6 2.43 -32.99 -41.43
N LEU A 7 1.99 -31.92 -40.77
CA LEU A 7 1.85 -31.89 -39.32
C LEU A 7 0.83 -30.81 -38.97
N LYS A 8 -0.43 -31.27 -38.95
CA LYS A 8 -1.53 -30.60 -38.25
C LYS A 8 -1.22 -30.69 -36.75
N GLY A 9 -0.59 -29.66 -36.19
CA GLY A 9 -0.51 -29.49 -34.75
C GLY A 9 -1.72 -28.72 -34.26
N VAL A 10 -2.81 -29.41 -33.93
CA VAL A 10 -3.91 -28.80 -33.17
C VAL A 10 -3.43 -28.73 -31.72
N ALA A 11 -2.89 -27.58 -31.32
CA ALA A 11 -2.66 -27.30 -29.91
C ALA A 11 -4.03 -27.20 -29.22
N ALA A 12 -4.34 -28.17 -28.36
CA ALA A 12 -5.51 -28.09 -27.49
C ALA A 12 -5.32 -26.92 -26.53
N ILE A 13 -6.05 -25.83 -26.75
CA ILE A 13 -6.16 -24.74 -25.79
C ILE A 13 -7.06 -25.25 -24.67
N ALA A 14 -6.45 -25.77 -23.61
CA ALA A 14 -7.17 -26.03 -22.37
C ALA A 14 -7.67 -24.69 -21.83
N PRO A 15 -8.98 -24.52 -21.53
CA PRO A 15 -9.41 -23.37 -20.76
C PRO A 15 -8.82 -23.52 -19.36
N ALA A 16 -7.81 -22.70 -19.05
CA ALA A 16 -7.39 -22.48 -17.68
C ALA A 16 -8.61 -21.89 -16.94
N ILE A 17 -9.25 -22.72 -16.13
CA ILE A 17 -10.28 -22.24 -15.20
C ILE A 17 -9.55 -21.32 -14.23
N ALA A 18 -9.69 -20.01 -14.44
CA ALA A 18 -9.23 -19.01 -13.50
C ALA A 18 -10.03 -19.15 -12.21
N ALA A 19 -9.52 -19.95 -11.27
CA ALA A 19 -10.02 -20.07 -9.91
C ALA A 19 -9.63 -18.82 -9.07
N GLY A 20 -9.87 -17.63 -9.62
CA GLY A 20 -9.50 -16.35 -9.00
C GLY A 20 -10.69 -15.45 -8.66
N GLY A 21 -11.92 -15.95 -8.77
CA GLY A 21 -13.11 -15.23 -8.31
C GLY A 21 -13.28 -15.41 -6.80
N ILE A 22 -13.51 -14.31 -6.06
CA ILE A 22 -13.67 -14.19 -4.60
C ILE A 22 -12.38 -13.85 -3.81
N ALA A 23 -11.39 -13.19 -4.42
CA ALA A 23 -10.38 -12.43 -3.66
C ALA A 23 -10.54 -10.90 -3.82
N THR A 24 -11.54 -10.44 -4.57
CA THR A 24 -11.68 -9.03 -4.98
C THR A 24 -12.36 -8.11 -3.97
N ALA A 25 -12.83 -8.61 -2.82
CA ALA A 25 -13.58 -7.79 -1.86
C ALA A 25 -12.82 -7.48 -0.56
N ALA A 26 -11.96 -8.39 -0.08
CA ALA A 26 -11.27 -8.19 1.18
C ALA A 26 -10.22 -7.08 1.05
N ASP A 27 -10.32 -6.06 1.90
CA ASP A 27 -9.41 -4.92 1.96
C ASP A 27 -9.23 -4.15 0.62
N ALA A 28 -10.14 -4.27 -0.36
CA ALA A 28 -9.97 -3.67 -1.68
C ALA A 28 -9.75 -2.14 -1.60
N GLU A 29 -10.46 -1.45 -0.71
CA GLU A 29 -10.26 -0.03 -0.43
C GLU A 29 -8.89 0.24 0.19
N LEU A 30 -8.48 -0.56 1.19
CA LEU A 30 -7.16 -0.47 1.82
C LEU A 30 -6.04 -0.64 0.78
N LEU A 31 -6.15 -1.62 -0.12
CA LEU A 31 -5.19 -1.85 -1.18
C LEU A 31 -5.14 -0.70 -2.20
N ASP A 32 -6.28 -0.09 -2.49
CA ASP A 32 -6.33 1.10 -3.35
C ASP A 32 -5.68 2.32 -2.68
N LEU A 33 -6.01 2.59 -1.42
CA LEU A 33 -5.37 3.63 -0.62
C LEU A 33 -3.86 3.40 -0.50
N GLY A 34 -3.41 2.15 -0.36
CA GLY A 34 -2.00 1.81 -0.38
C GLY A 34 -1.30 2.16 -1.70
N ARG A 35 -1.98 2.00 -2.85
CA ARG A 35 -1.45 2.45 -4.15
C ARG A 35 -1.40 3.98 -4.23
N GLN A 36 -2.46 4.65 -3.76
CA GLN A 36 -2.53 6.11 -3.74
C GLN A 36 -1.41 6.70 -2.86
N LEU A 37 -1.17 6.14 -1.67
CA LEU A 37 -0.09 6.57 -0.78
C LEU A 37 1.29 6.40 -1.44
N ASN A 38 1.55 5.26 -2.09
CA ASN A 38 2.83 5.08 -2.79
C ASN A 38 3.04 6.12 -3.89
N ALA A 39 1.97 6.46 -4.62
CA ALA A 39 2.04 7.45 -5.69
C ALA A 39 2.23 8.87 -5.15
N SER A 40 1.51 9.26 -4.09
CA SER A 40 1.64 10.57 -3.47
C SER A 40 3.00 10.75 -2.82
N TRP A 41 3.47 9.74 -2.07
CA TRP A 41 4.78 9.79 -1.42
C TRP A 41 5.91 9.83 -2.45
N LYS A 42 5.80 9.08 -3.55
CA LYS A 42 6.77 9.20 -4.64
C LYS A 42 6.81 10.62 -5.21
N ALA A 43 5.66 11.25 -5.44
CA ALA A 43 5.60 12.61 -5.95
C ALA A 43 6.19 13.62 -4.95
N GLU A 44 5.93 13.43 -3.67
CA GLU A 44 6.50 14.21 -2.56
C GLU A 44 8.03 14.10 -2.53
N THR A 45 8.58 12.89 -2.58
CA THR A 45 10.04 12.65 -2.61
C THR A 45 10.67 13.21 -3.88
N ASP A 46 10.09 12.94 -5.05
CA ASP A 46 10.60 13.46 -6.32
C ASP A 46 10.60 15.01 -6.33
N PHE A 47 9.59 15.64 -5.71
CA PHE A 47 9.53 17.10 -5.56
C PHE A 47 10.64 17.62 -4.64
N LEU A 48 10.84 17.01 -3.47
CA LEU A 48 11.89 17.40 -2.52
C LEU A 48 13.29 17.21 -3.10
N ASP A 49 13.54 16.11 -3.81
CA ASP A 49 14.82 15.85 -4.47
C ASP A 49 15.12 16.90 -5.54
N ALA A 50 14.11 17.33 -6.29
CA ALA A 50 14.23 18.39 -7.28
C ALA A 50 14.32 19.80 -6.66
N ASN A 51 13.78 20.00 -5.46
CA ASN A 51 13.64 21.30 -4.80
C ASN A 51 14.10 21.23 -3.33
N PRO A 52 15.40 21.02 -3.05
CA PRO A 52 15.91 20.84 -1.69
C PRO A 52 15.78 22.07 -0.79
N MET A 53 15.42 23.23 -1.37
CA MET A 53 15.21 24.50 -0.67
C MET A 53 13.76 24.98 -0.81
N CYS A 54 12.80 24.08 -1.07
CA CYS A 54 11.38 24.46 -1.10
C CYS A 54 10.95 25.04 0.25
N SER A 55 10.00 25.94 0.20
CA SER A 55 9.34 26.47 1.39
C SER A 55 8.43 25.43 2.04
N ASP A 56 8.15 25.61 3.33
CA ASP A 56 7.18 24.79 4.06
C ASP A 56 5.81 24.78 3.37
N GLU A 57 5.40 25.92 2.81
CA GLU A 57 4.11 26.09 2.14
C GLU A 57 4.02 25.31 0.82
N GLU A 58 5.15 25.18 0.10
CA GLU A 58 5.25 24.33 -1.09
C GLU A 58 5.22 22.83 -0.73
N PHE A 59 5.91 22.45 0.35
CA PHE A 59 5.92 21.08 0.85
C PHE A 59 4.55 20.66 1.40
N ASP A 60 3.87 21.56 2.11
CA ASP A 60 2.59 21.30 2.76
C ASP A 60 1.54 20.75 1.80
N ALA A 61 1.50 21.21 0.54
CA ALA A 61 0.54 20.69 -0.44
C ALA A 61 0.70 19.18 -0.70
N PHE A 62 1.95 18.69 -0.80
CA PHE A 62 2.25 17.28 -0.99
C PHE A 62 2.00 16.49 0.30
N PHE A 63 2.47 17.04 1.43
CA PHE A 63 2.30 16.43 2.74
C PHE A 63 0.82 16.24 3.12
N GLN A 64 -0.03 17.23 2.86
CA GLN A 64 -1.47 17.16 3.14
C GLN A 64 -2.16 16.07 2.33
N THR A 65 -1.72 15.84 1.09
CA THR A 65 -2.26 14.78 0.23
C THR A 65 -1.97 13.41 0.83
N SER A 66 -0.70 13.13 1.15
CA SER A 66 -0.29 11.87 1.78
C SER A 66 -0.94 11.69 3.16
N SER A 67 -1.01 12.75 3.97
CA SER A 67 -1.66 12.76 5.28
C SER A 67 -3.14 12.36 5.22
N ALA A 68 -3.90 12.90 4.27
CA ALA A 68 -5.31 12.58 4.11
C ALA A 68 -5.53 11.10 3.73
N ILE A 69 -4.65 10.54 2.90
CA ILE A 69 -4.68 9.11 2.55
C ILE A 69 -4.38 8.26 3.78
N VAL A 70 -3.35 8.61 4.55
CA VAL A 70 -2.96 7.89 5.77
C VAL A 70 -4.08 7.92 6.81
N ALA A 71 -4.77 9.04 7.00
CA ALA A 71 -5.92 9.13 7.90
C ALA A 71 -7.05 8.16 7.51
N ARG A 72 -7.28 7.95 6.20
CA ARG A 72 -8.24 6.96 5.71
C ARG A 72 -7.76 5.53 5.93
N ILE A 73 -6.47 5.25 5.70
CA ILE A 73 -5.85 3.94 5.98
C ILE A 73 -6.00 3.59 7.47
N GLU A 74 -5.77 4.55 8.36
CA GLU A 74 -5.91 4.38 9.81
C GLU A 74 -7.33 3.93 10.19
N ALA A 75 -8.35 4.55 9.60
CA ALA A 75 -9.75 4.29 9.91
C ALA A 75 -10.27 2.91 9.44
N LEU A 76 -9.59 2.26 8.49
CA LEU A 76 -10.00 0.98 7.93
C LEU A 76 -9.37 -0.18 8.69
N ARG A 77 -10.13 -1.27 8.91
CA ARG A 77 -9.62 -2.50 9.49
C ARG A 77 -9.10 -3.43 8.39
N PRO A 78 -7.83 -3.87 8.42
CA PRO A 78 -7.33 -4.92 7.56
C PRO A 78 -7.86 -6.29 8.01
N THR A 79 -8.18 -7.14 7.04
CA THR A 79 -8.63 -8.52 7.23
C THR A 79 -7.71 -9.52 6.53
N THR A 80 -6.73 -9.00 5.78
CA THR A 80 -5.75 -9.76 5.01
C THR A 80 -4.33 -9.34 5.36
N PRO A 81 -3.32 -10.22 5.18
CA PRO A 81 -1.91 -9.84 5.32
C PRO A 81 -1.51 -8.64 4.47
N GLN A 82 -2.09 -8.50 3.28
CA GLN A 82 -1.84 -7.38 2.37
C GLN A 82 -2.43 -6.07 2.93
N GLY A 83 -3.60 -6.11 3.55
CA GLY A 83 -4.17 -4.96 4.26
C GLY A 83 -3.29 -4.50 5.42
N PHE A 84 -2.72 -5.44 6.20
CA PHE A 84 -1.75 -5.11 7.25
C PHE A 84 -0.48 -4.48 6.68
N ALA A 85 0.00 -4.96 5.53
CA ALA A 85 1.16 -4.37 4.86
C ALA A 85 0.91 -2.91 4.43
N VAL A 86 -0.33 -2.55 4.06
CA VAL A 86 -0.69 -1.15 3.78
C VAL A 86 -0.58 -0.28 5.04
N LYS A 87 -1.13 -0.72 6.19
CA LYS A 87 -0.99 0.03 7.45
C LYS A 87 0.48 0.17 7.86
N ALA A 88 1.28 -0.89 7.76
CA ALA A 88 2.71 -0.84 8.06
C ALA A 88 3.45 0.16 7.15
N ARG A 89 3.03 0.28 5.88
CA ARG A 89 3.58 1.29 4.97
C ARG A 89 3.19 2.71 5.34
N ALA A 90 1.96 2.93 5.80
CA ALA A 90 1.53 4.21 6.32
C ALA A 90 2.35 4.64 7.55
N VAL A 91 2.70 3.70 8.43
CA VAL A 91 3.67 3.95 9.53
C VAL A 91 5.03 4.34 8.97
N SER A 92 5.57 3.58 8.01
CA SER A 92 6.87 3.89 7.40
C SER A 92 6.92 5.29 6.78
N TRP A 93 5.85 5.73 6.10
CA TRP A 93 5.74 7.10 5.60
C TRP A 93 5.81 8.15 6.72
N CYS A 94 5.16 7.91 7.87
CA CYS A 94 5.24 8.82 9.03
C CYS A 94 6.66 9.02 9.56
N HIS A 95 7.58 8.09 9.27
CA HIS A 95 9.00 8.17 9.63
C HIS A 95 9.91 8.39 8.41
N SER A 96 9.38 8.88 7.29
CA SER A 96 10.18 9.12 6.07
C SER A 96 10.94 7.88 5.58
N GLY A 97 10.40 6.69 5.81
CA GLY A 97 11.05 5.42 5.44
C GLY A 97 12.07 4.89 6.45
N GLU A 98 12.34 5.62 7.53
CA GLU A 98 13.27 5.21 8.58
C GLU A 98 12.67 4.20 9.56
N ALA A 99 13.53 3.66 10.44
CA ALA A 99 13.12 2.72 11.47
C ALA A 99 12.22 3.41 12.52
N VAL A 100 11.15 2.73 12.91
CA VAL A 100 10.21 3.21 13.93
C VAL A 100 10.84 3.11 15.32
N ASP A 101 11.02 4.24 16.00
CA ASP A 101 11.38 4.28 17.41
C ASP A 101 10.14 4.57 18.28
N LEU A 102 9.63 3.53 18.93
CA LEU A 102 8.45 3.62 19.81
C LEU A 102 8.79 4.12 21.23
N SER A 103 10.07 4.32 21.55
CA SER A 103 10.52 4.57 22.93
C SER A 103 10.40 6.04 23.38
N THR A 104 10.21 6.97 22.45
CA THR A 104 10.37 8.41 22.68
C THR A 104 9.07 9.20 22.82
N HIS A 105 7.92 8.53 22.88
CA HIS A 105 6.64 9.22 22.90
C HIS A 105 6.20 9.65 24.31
N THR A 106 6.22 10.96 24.57
CA THR A 106 5.60 11.57 25.75
C THR A 106 4.45 12.49 25.30
N GLY A 107 3.21 12.20 25.72
CA GLY A 107 2.03 12.99 25.36
C GLY A 107 0.99 12.23 24.54
N GLN A 108 0.21 12.94 23.71
CA GLN A 108 -0.80 12.33 22.84
C GLN A 108 -0.11 11.48 21.75
N PRO A 109 -0.61 10.26 21.49
CA PRO A 109 -0.03 9.40 20.45
C PRO A 109 -0.07 10.05 19.07
N ALA A 110 1.09 10.13 18.40
CA ALA A 110 1.18 10.52 17.01
C ALA A 110 0.58 9.44 16.07
N THR A 111 0.41 9.77 14.79
CA THR A 111 -0.31 8.92 13.80
C THR A 111 0.33 7.55 13.62
N ASP A 112 1.66 7.50 13.59
CA ASP A 112 2.47 6.27 13.60
C ASP A 112 2.14 5.38 14.81
N ILE A 113 2.13 5.94 16.03
CA ILE A 113 1.81 5.18 17.24
C ILE A 113 0.37 4.67 17.21
N ARG A 114 -0.58 5.51 16.78
CA ARG A 114 -1.99 5.10 16.63
C ARG A 114 -2.14 3.97 15.61
N LEU A 115 -1.43 4.04 14.48
CA LEU A 115 -1.42 2.98 13.46
C LEU A 115 -0.79 1.69 13.97
N VAL A 116 0.35 1.76 14.68
CA VAL A 116 1.00 0.59 15.28
C VAL A 116 0.07 -0.08 16.28
N ASN A 117 -0.55 0.70 17.17
CA ASN A 117 -1.53 0.18 18.13
C ASN A 117 -2.73 -0.46 17.40
N SER A 118 -3.24 0.18 16.35
CA SER A 118 -4.33 -0.37 15.54
C SER A 118 -3.95 -1.69 14.86
N ILE A 119 -2.74 -1.82 14.33
CA ILE A 119 -2.24 -3.06 13.74
C ILE A 119 -2.24 -4.18 14.79
N ILE A 120 -1.72 -3.91 16.00
CA ILE A 120 -1.66 -4.88 17.09
C ILE A 120 -3.07 -5.33 17.50
N GLU A 121 -4.00 -4.38 17.71
CA GLU A 121 -5.39 -4.70 18.05
C GLU A 121 -6.09 -5.53 16.99
N ASP A 122 -5.88 -5.21 15.71
CA ASP A 122 -6.49 -5.93 14.59
C ASP A 122 -5.91 -7.35 14.47
N LEU A 123 -4.61 -7.55 14.70
CA LEU A 123 -3.98 -8.88 14.72
C LEU A 123 -4.53 -9.77 15.85
N LEU A 124 -4.67 -9.22 17.06
CA LEU A 124 -5.19 -9.95 18.23
C LEU A 124 -6.64 -10.44 18.06
N ARG A 125 -7.39 -9.85 17.11
CA ARG A 125 -8.78 -10.23 16.82
C ARG A 125 -8.91 -11.31 15.75
N ILE A 126 -7.82 -11.65 15.06
CA ILE A 126 -7.79 -12.66 14.00
C ILE A 126 -7.23 -14.00 14.51
N THR A 127 -6.52 -13.99 15.63
CA THR A 127 -6.06 -15.17 16.38
C THR A 127 -7.10 -15.68 17.37
#